data_AF-A0AAD5WKA4-F1
#
_entry.id   AF-A0AAD5WKA4-F1
#
_cell.length_a   1.000
_cell.length_b   1.000
_cell.length_c   1.000
_cell.angle_alpha   90.00
_cell.angle_beta   90.00
_cell.angle_gamma   90.00
#
_symmetry.space_group_name_H-M   'P 1'
#
loop_
_entity.id
_entity.type
_entity.pdbx_description
1 polymer ?
#
loop_
_entity_poly.entity_id
_entity_poly.type
_entity_poly.pdbx_seq_one_letter_code
_entity_poly.pdbx_strand_id
1 'polypeptide(L)'
;MNYRQIKKEIFMLYWLLVHIIGGTIVTRLIDDVRWTLPIIESIHILENSSTNRTVLMSITVLKIDYTGYSVTPDNFLNVLQGKAEEILFGGDKRVLNTTADDRIFVYFTDHGGQGLIAFPEDILSKHDLAKALQNMHKEKRYKELVFYLEACESGSMFDGILNEEMNIYAMTASNEHESSWATYCDEHEEMPCLGDLFSVNWMEDSEQHNIGLETLLTQYIDVKNKTDKSHVMKYGNFNITKEVVDEFEGDEYHTATASAPPTRSQSATSPAPTMTHSSTASTTTHSAVDKQHSKVSWPARDVELMHLEKLQKTASNTMTSLALQQRIATIHEDRTQH
;
A
#
# COMPACT_ATOMS: atom_id res chain seq x y z
N MET A 1 -7.18 8.09 -9.89
CA MET A 1 -6.26 7.21 -9.16
C MET A 1 -4.97 7.98 -9.01
N ASN A 2 -4.56 8.21 -7.77
CA ASN A 2 -3.42 9.08 -7.48
C ASN A 2 -2.11 8.29 -7.49
N TYR A 3 -1.78 7.71 -8.66
CA TYR A 3 -0.73 6.69 -8.85
C TYR A 3 0.66 7.03 -8.30
N ARG A 4 1.00 8.31 -8.14
CA ARG A 4 2.29 8.72 -7.59
C ARG A 4 2.39 8.48 -6.08
N GLN A 5 1.27 8.50 -5.38
CA GLN A 5 1.17 8.29 -3.93
C GLN A 5 1.45 6.82 -3.58
N ILE A 6 0.64 5.90 -4.12
CA ILE A 6 0.77 4.43 -3.94
C ILE A 6 2.19 3.93 -4.27
N LYS A 7 2.77 4.43 -5.37
CA LYS A 7 4.15 4.05 -5.76
C LYS A 7 5.15 4.42 -4.67
N LYS A 8 5.06 5.63 -4.10
CA LYS A 8 5.97 6.08 -3.04
C LYS A 8 5.83 5.23 -1.78
N GLU A 9 4.63 4.83 -1.41
CA GLU A 9 4.42 3.95 -0.25
C GLU A 9 5.07 2.58 -0.45
N ILE A 10 4.90 1.98 -1.63
CA ILE A 10 5.54 0.69 -1.94
C ILE A 10 7.06 0.83 -1.94
N PHE A 11 7.60 1.98 -2.40
CA PHE A 11 9.02 2.26 -2.30
C PHE A 11 9.49 2.46 -0.85
N MET A 12 8.74 3.19 -0.03
CA MET A 12 9.02 3.37 1.40
C MET A 12 8.99 2.03 2.12
N LEU A 13 7.96 1.21 1.89
CA LEU A 13 7.84 -0.15 2.43
C LEU A 13 9.04 -1.02 2.05
N TYR A 14 9.44 -1.02 0.77
CA TYR A 14 10.59 -1.81 0.35
C TYR A 14 11.87 -1.32 1.01
N TRP A 15 12.06 -0.01 1.08
CA TRP A 15 13.24 0.58 1.70
C TRP A 15 13.30 0.22 3.19
N LEU A 16 12.19 0.37 3.89
CA LEU A 16 11.99 -0.04 5.27
C LEU A 16 12.35 -1.51 5.48
N LEU A 17 11.64 -2.40 4.79
CA LEU A 17 11.81 -3.84 4.96
C LEU A 17 13.22 -4.30 4.56
N VAL A 18 13.80 -3.83 3.45
CA VAL A 18 15.10 -4.36 2.98
C VAL A 18 16.31 -3.68 3.59
N HIS A 19 16.27 -2.37 3.82
CA HIS A 19 17.46 -1.59 4.19
C HIS A 19 17.49 -1.16 5.66
N ILE A 20 16.34 -1.08 6.33
CA ILE A 20 16.27 -0.79 7.76
C ILE A 20 16.11 -2.09 8.56
N ILE A 21 15.14 -2.90 8.16
CA ILE A 21 14.63 -3.99 8.98
C ILE A 21 15.21 -5.37 8.56
N GLY A 22 15.68 -5.51 7.33
CA GLY A 22 16.26 -6.75 6.79
C GLY A 22 15.24 -7.75 6.21
N GLY A 23 13.94 -7.55 6.38
CA GLY A 23 12.84 -8.46 5.99
C GLY A 23 12.91 -9.13 4.62
N THR A 24 12.52 -10.40 4.57
CA THR A 24 12.38 -11.18 3.33
C THR A 24 11.04 -10.88 2.64
N ILE A 25 11.06 -10.07 1.57
CA ILE A 25 9.84 -9.79 0.80
C ILE A 25 9.59 -10.89 -0.25
N VAL A 26 8.47 -11.61 -0.07
CA VAL A 26 8.12 -12.78 -0.89
C VAL A 26 7.46 -12.41 -2.21
N THR A 27 6.62 -11.38 -2.30
CA THR A 27 5.98 -10.99 -3.57
C THR A 27 5.58 -9.52 -3.61
N ARG A 28 5.73 -8.84 -4.76
CA ARG A 28 5.29 -7.44 -4.98
C ARG A 28 4.42 -7.30 -6.21
N LEU A 29 3.29 -6.62 -6.05
CA LEU A 29 2.39 -6.21 -7.14
C LEU A 29 2.42 -4.68 -7.24
N ILE A 30 2.82 -4.11 -8.39
CA ILE A 30 2.96 -2.66 -8.58
C ILE A 30 2.37 -2.24 -9.93
N ASP A 31 1.45 -1.28 -9.96
CA ASP A 31 0.88 -0.85 -11.25
C ASP A 31 1.86 -0.04 -12.13
N ASP A 32 1.90 -0.34 -13.43
CA ASP A 32 2.73 0.28 -14.46
C ASP A 32 1.94 1.36 -15.24
N VAL A 33 1.78 2.54 -14.65
CA VAL A 33 1.53 3.73 -15.47
C VAL A 33 2.86 4.25 -16.00
N ARG A 34 3.00 4.21 -17.35
CA ARG A 34 4.12 4.73 -18.17
C ARG A 34 4.91 5.83 -17.48
N TRP A 35 6.17 5.54 -17.18
CA TRP A 35 7.21 6.56 -17.06
C TRP A 35 7.39 7.21 -18.44
N THR A 36 6.60 8.22 -18.78
CA THR A 36 6.93 9.06 -19.93
C THR A 36 8.20 9.82 -19.59
N LEU A 37 9.31 9.34 -20.14
CA LEU A 37 10.66 9.89 -20.06
C LEU A 37 10.70 11.29 -20.68
N PRO A 38 11.38 12.27 -20.06
CA PRO A 38 12.72 12.12 -19.48
C PRO A 38 12.75 12.51 -17.99
N ILE A 39 12.56 11.54 -17.11
CA ILE A 39 13.04 11.64 -15.71
C ILE A 39 13.81 10.35 -15.38
N ILE A 40 14.46 9.74 -16.38
CA ILE A 40 15.63 8.88 -16.16
C ILE A 40 16.79 9.84 -16.02
N GLU A 41 17.01 10.27 -14.79
CA GLU A 41 18.27 10.65 -14.17
C GLU A 41 17.88 11.31 -12.87
N SER A 42 17.95 10.53 -11.77
CA SER A 42 17.63 10.97 -10.42
C SER A 42 16.13 11.16 -10.17
N ILE A 43 15.45 10.08 -9.76
CA ILE A 43 14.35 10.27 -8.80
C ILE A 43 15.01 10.80 -7.53
N HIS A 44 15.18 12.12 -7.48
CA HIS A 44 15.16 12.83 -6.22
C HIS A 44 13.76 12.59 -5.68
N ILE A 45 13.60 11.61 -4.79
CA ILE A 45 12.42 11.58 -3.93
C ILE A 45 12.52 12.87 -3.14
N LEU A 46 11.77 13.87 -3.60
CA LEU A 46 11.59 15.14 -2.90
C LEU A 46 11.23 14.81 -1.45
N GLU A 47 12.05 15.34 -0.56
CA GLU A 47 11.95 15.42 0.90
C GLU A 47 10.74 14.69 1.50
N ASN A 48 10.99 13.62 2.28
CA ASN A 48 10.09 13.34 3.39
C ASN A 48 10.21 14.54 4.34
N SER A 49 9.18 15.39 4.38
CA SER A 49 9.20 16.72 5.01
C SER A 49 9.36 16.68 6.53
N SER A 50 9.31 15.49 7.15
CA SER A 50 9.57 15.28 8.58
C SER A 50 11.07 15.08 8.90
N THR A 51 11.85 14.47 7.99
CA THR A 51 13.25 14.06 8.28
C THR A 51 14.30 14.70 7.39
N ASN A 52 13.89 15.40 6.32
CA ASN A 52 14.80 16.06 5.36
C ASN A 52 15.85 15.11 4.76
N ARG A 53 15.54 13.80 4.70
CA ARG A 53 16.42 12.77 4.14
C ARG A 53 15.99 12.47 2.70
N THR A 54 16.94 12.63 1.77
CA THR A 54 16.78 12.17 0.38
C THR A 54 17.04 10.67 0.33
N VAL A 55 15.99 9.87 0.12
CA VAL A 55 16.14 8.44 -0.17
C VAL A 55 16.40 8.30 -1.68
N LEU A 56 17.68 8.18 -2.05
CA LEU A 56 18.08 7.82 -3.42
C LEU A 56 18.01 6.31 -3.57
N MET A 57 16.84 5.79 -3.95
CA MET A 57 16.70 4.39 -4.29
C MET A 57 16.58 4.25 -5.80
N SER A 58 17.58 3.61 -6.41
CA SER A 58 17.48 3.22 -7.81
C SER A 58 16.46 2.10 -7.95
N ILE A 59 15.50 2.24 -8.87
CA ILE A 59 14.51 1.22 -9.24
C ILE A 59 15.19 -0.12 -9.58
N THR A 60 16.46 -0.11 -9.98
CA THR A 60 17.27 -1.31 -10.27
C THR A 60 17.45 -2.26 -9.08
N VAL A 61 17.19 -1.85 -7.83
CA VAL A 61 17.31 -2.72 -6.64
C VAL A 61 15.95 -3.32 -6.25
N LEU A 62 14.83 -2.71 -6.66
CA LEU A 62 13.48 -3.20 -6.37
C LEU A 62 13.13 -4.36 -7.30
N LYS A 63 13.04 -5.59 -6.76
CA LYS A 63 12.48 -6.73 -7.50
C LYS A 63 10.95 -6.59 -7.60
N ILE A 64 10.43 -6.39 -8.80
CA ILE A 64 9.00 -6.30 -9.08
C ILE A 64 8.55 -7.63 -9.66
N ASP A 65 7.64 -8.32 -8.98
CA ASP A 65 7.19 -9.67 -9.38
C ASP A 65 5.97 -9.57 -10.33
N TYR A 66 5.06 -8.61 -10.07
CA TYR A 66 3.91 -8.31 -10.93
C TYR A 66 3.85 -6.82 -11.19
N THR A 67 3.62 -6.47 -12.47
CA THR A 67 3.50 -5.08 -12.90
C THR A 67 2.37 -4.82 -13.90
N GLY A 68 1.82 -3.60 -13.91
CA GLY A 68 0.80 -3.16 -14.87
C GLY A 68 -0.42 -4.06 -14.89
N TYR A 69 -0.79 -4.54 -16.09
CA TYR A 69 -1.94 -5.42 -16.31
C TYR A 69 -1.90 -6.76 -15.54
N SER A 70 -0.76 -7.12 -14.93
CA SER A 70 -0.65 -8.31 -14.08
C SER A 70 -0.98 -8.07 -12.60
N VAL A 71 -1.21 -6.81 -12.21
CA VAL A 71 -1.71 -6.43 -10.88
C VAL A 71 -3.23 -6.55 -10.89
N THR A 72 -3.71 -7.77 -10.63
CA THR A 72 -5.13 -8.11 -10.65
C THR A 72 -5.56 -8.75 -9.32
N PRO A 73 -6.85 -8.67 -8.96
CA PRO A 73 -7.40 -9.39 -7.81
C PRO A 73 -7.07 -10.88 -7.86
N ASP A 74 -7.24 -11.52 -9.02
CA ASP A 74 -6.98 -12.95 -9.20
C ASP A 74 -5.52 -13.31 -8.93
N ASN A 75 -4.58 -12.54 -9.50
CA ASN A 75 -3.16 -12.77 -9.25
C ASN A 75 -2.80 -12.53 -7.78
N PHE A 76 -3.36 -11.49 -7.14
CA PHE A 76 -3.17 -11.26 -5.71
C PHE A 76 -3.66 -12.43 -4.85
N LEU A 77 -4.87 -12.94 -5.11
CA LEU A 77 -5.42 -14.09 -4.40
C LEU A 77 -4.64 -15.38 -4.69
N ASN A 78 -4.12 -15.56 -5.91
CA ASN A 78 -3.28 -16.70 -6.28
C ASN A 78 -1.90 -16.62 -5.60
N VAL A 79 -1.33 -15.42 -5.48
CA VAL A 79 -0.10 -15.19 -4.71
C VAL A 79 -0.27 -15.59 -3.26
N LEU A 80 -1.32 -15.08 -2.60
CA LEU A 80 -1.64 -15.42 -1.21
C LEU A 80 -1.82 -16.93 -1.01
N GLN A 81 -2.55 -17.57 -1.92
CA GLN A 81 -2.83 -19.00 -1.87
C GLN A 81 -1.72 -19.87 -2.48
N GLY A 82 -0.55 -19.31 -2.86
CA GLY A 82 0.55 -20.05 -3.47
C GLY A 82 0.22 -20.83 -4.74
N LYS A 83 -0.69 -20.33 -5.56
CA LYS A 83 -1.21 -20.98 -6.78
C LYS A 83 -0.49 -20.45 -8.03
N ALA A 84 0.80 -20.73 -8.16
CA ALA A 84 1.61 -20.25 -9.28
C ALA A 84 1.10 -20.71 -10.66
N GLU A 85 0.49 -21.90 -10.73
CA GLU A 85 -0.05 -22.44 -11.98
C GLU A 85 -1.34 -21.76 -12.46
N GLU A 86 -2.06 -21.10 -11.55
CA GLU A 86 -3.27 -20.33 -11.88
C GLU A 86 -2.94 -18.92 -12.42
N ILE A 87 -1.65 -18.56 -12.42
CA ILE A 87 -1.15 -17.29 -12.97
C ILE A 87 -0.87 -17.49 -14.46
N LEU A 88 -1.91 -17.24 -15.25
CA LEU A 88 -1.92 -17.51 -16.69
C LEU A 88 -1.23 -16.41 -17.50
N PHE A 89 -1.30 -15.15 -17.07
CA PHE A 89 -0.81 -14.00 -17.82
C PHE A 89 -0.14 -12.95 -16.92
N GLY A 90 1.06 -12.54 -17.31
CA GLY A 90 1.82 -11.49 -16.64
C GLY A 90 2.44 -11.92 -15.30
N GLY A 91 3.35 -11.08 -14.80
CA GLY A 91 4.17 -11.38 -13.62
C GLY A 91 5.22 -12.48 -13.82
N ASP A 92 6.07 -12.69 -12.81
CA ASP A 92 7.13 -13.72 -12.82
C ASP A 92 6.69 -15.07 -12.18
N LYS A 93 5.38 -15.21 -11.92
CA LYS A 93 4.73 -16.35 -11.23
C LYS A 93 5.19 -16.58 -9.79
N ARG A 94 5.92 -15.65 -9.17
CA ARG A 94 6.30 -15.76 -7.77
C ARG A 94 5.06 -15.68 -6.89
N VAL A 95 4.91 -16.60 -5.97
CA VAL A 95 3.77 -16.69 -5.03
C VAL A 95 4.27 -17.00 -3.63
N LEU A 96 3.40 -16.94 -2.62
CA LEU A 96 3.73 -17.37 -1.27
C LEU A 96 3.87 -18.90 -1.23
N ASN A 97 5.09 -19.41 -1.24
CA ASN A 97 5.37 -20.84 -1.07
C ASN A 97 5.62 -21.17 0.41
N THR A 98 4.58 -21.02 1.22
CA THR A 98 4.61 -21.10 2.68
C THR A 98 3.97 -22.40 3.21
N THR A 99 4.29 -22.69 4.46
CA THR A 99 3.90 -23.86 5.24
C THR A 99 3.27 -23.43 6.57
N ALA A 100 2.89 -24.40 7.42
CA ALA A 100 2.28 -24.14 8.72
C ALA A 100 3.22 -23.47 9.73
N ASP A 101 4.52 -23.40 9.43
CA ASP A 101 5.54 -22.83 10.30
C ASP A 101 5.90 -21.38 9.92
N ASP A 102 5.49 -20.92 8.73
CA ASP A 102 5.87 -19.61 8.19
C ASP A 102 4.94 -18.50 8.69
N ARG A 103 5.50 -17.31 8.94
CA ARG A 103 4.73 -16.09 9.20
C ARG A 103 4.59 -15.27 7.92
N ILE A 104 3.45 -14.60 7.77
CA ILE A 104 3.14 -13.81 6.59
C ILE A 104 2.79 -12.39 7.02
N PHE A 105 3.45 -11.40 6.41
CA PHE A 105 3.03 -10.00 6.45
C PHE A 105 2.46 -9.59 5.09
N VAL A 106 1.25 -9.04 5.08
CA VAL A 106 0.58 -8.50 3.89
C VAL A 106 0.32 -7.01 4.12
N TYR A 107 0.79 -6.19 3.19
CA TYR A 107 0.44 -4.77 3.12
C TYR A 107 -0.27 -4.49 1.80
N PHE A 108 -1.41 -3.82 1.89
CA PHE A 108 -2.17 -3.33 0.73
C PHE A 108 -2.47 -1.85 0.91
N THR A 109 -2.31 -1.09 -0.18
CA THR A 109 -2.66 0.33 -0.25
C THR A 109 -3.25 0.64 -1.62
N ASP A 110 -4.48 1.12 -1.63
CA ASP A 110 -5.15 1.74 -2.79
C ASP A 110 -6.47 2.39 -2.28
N HIS A 111 -7.37 2.70 -3.20
CA HIS A 111 -8.74 3.07 -2.90
C HIS A 111 -9.56 1.87 -2.40
N GLY A 112 -10.57 2.17 -1.60
CA GLY A 112 -11.56 1.20 -1.13
C GLY A 112 -12.96 1.77 -1.17
N GLY A 113 -13.90 0.88 -0.88
CA GLY A 113 -15.30 1.17 -0.63
C GLY A 113 -15.86 0.09 0.29
N GLN A 114 -17.13 0.20 0.67
CA GLN A 114 -17.74 -0.76 1.57
C GLN A 114 -17.67 -2.20 1.01
N GLY A 115 -16.82 -3.04 1.61
CA GLY A 115 -16.57 -4.43 1.23
C GLY A 115 -15.79 -4.62 -0.07
N LEU A 116 -15.08 -3.59 -0.54
CA LEU A 116 -14.35 -3.59 -1.82
C LEU A 116 -12.99 -2.87 -1.69
N ILE A 117 -11.96 -3.39 -2.36
CA ILE A 117 -10.69 -2.67 -2.57
C ILE A 117 -10.31 -2.67 -4.04
N ALA A 118 -9.73 -1.57 -4.52
CA ALA A 118 -9.49 -1.35 -5.93
C ALA A 118 -8.13 -1.90 -6.38
N PHE A 119 -8.13 -2.49 -7.56
CA PHE A 119 -6.96 -2.78 -8.37
C PHE A 119 -6.99 -1.86 -9.61
N PRO A 120 -5.89 -1.72 -10.37
CA PRO A 120 -5.81 -0.79 -11.50
C PRO A 120 -6.98 -0.84 -12.48
N GLU A 121 -7.44 -2.04 -12.81
CA GLU A 121 -8.49 -2.30 -13.80
C GLU A 121 -9.64 -3.17 -13.24
N ASP A 122 -9.62 -3.47 -11.94
CA ASP A 122 -10.58 -4.40 -11.33
C ASP A 122 -10.76 -4.13 -9.83
N ILE A 123 -11.62 -4.89 -9.16
CA ILE A 123 -11.95 -4.73 -7.75
C ILE A 123 -11.92 -6.10 -7.07
N LEU A 124 -11.30 -6.16 -5.90
CA LEU A 124 -11.36 -7.33 -5.03
C LEU A 124 -12.49 -7.15 -4.02
N SER A 125 -13.39 -8.12 -3.95
CA SER A 125 -14.47 -8.13 -2.96
C SER A 125 -14.02 -8.72 -1.62
N LYS A 126 -14.64 -8.25 -0.53
CA LYS A 126 -14.56 -8.85 0.80
C LYS A 126 -14.80 -10.36 0.78
N HIS A 127 -15.78 -10.81 -0.01
CA HIS A 127 -16.15 -12.22 -0.09
C HIS A 127 -15.00 -13.06 -0.67
N ASP A 128 -14.36 -12.59 -1.74
CA ASP A 128 -13.29 -13.34 -2.39
C ASP A 128 -12.01 -13.33 -1.55
N LEU A 129 -11.71 -12.20 -0.88
CA LEU A 129 -10.63 -12.14 0.11
C LEU A 129 -10.89 -13.10 1.27
N ALA A 130 -12.10 -13.08 1.86
CA ALA A 130 -12.47 -13.98 2.96
C ALA A 130 -12.31 -15.44 2.56
N LYS A 131 -12.77 -15.81 1.36
CA LYS A 131 -12.64 -17.17 0.83
C LYS A 131 -11.17 -17.58 0.69
N ALA A 132 -10.31 -16.69 0.18
CA ALA A 132 -8.89 -16.98 0.06
C ALA A 132 -8.22 -17.17 1.42
N LEU A 133 -8.47 -16.28 2.40
CA LEU A 133 -7.92 -16.40 3.75
C LEU A 133 -8.40 -17.67 4.47
N GLN A 134 -9.67 -18.03 4.31
CA GLN A 134 -10.22 -19.29 4.82
C GLN A 134 -9.57 -20.51 4.18
N ASN A 135 -9.32 -20.49 2.86
CA ASN A 135 -8.60 -21.57 2.19
C ASN A 135 -7.17 -21.69 2.72
N MET A 136 -6.44 -20.57 2.83
CA MET A 136 -5.08 -20.58 3.37
C MET A 136 -5.02 -21.14 4.80
N HIS A 137 -5.99 -20.79 5.64
CA HIS A 137 -6.10 -21.32 7.00
C HIS A 137 -6.34 -22.85 6.98
N LYS A 138 -7.33 -23.31 6.19
CA LYS A 138 -7.69 -24.72 6.06
C LYS A 138 -6.52 -25.57 5.52
N GLU A 139 -5.77 -25.00 4.59
CA GLU A 139 -4.60 -25.63 3.96
C GLU A 139 -3.32 -25.48 4.81
N LYS A 140 -3.40 -24.85 5.99
CA LYS A 140 -2.28 -24.63 6.92
C LYS A 140 -1.07 -23.98 6.25
N ARG A 141 -1.32 -22.88 5.54
CA ARG A 141 -0.30 -22.16 4.76
C ARG A 141 0.48 -21.10 5.54
N TYR A 142 0.22 -20.97 6.83
CA TYR A 142 0.93 -20.07 7.72
C TYR A 142 0.75 -20.51 9.17
N LYS A 143 1.69 -20.10 10.02
CA LYS A 143 1.58 -20.11 11.47
C LYS A 143 0.68 -18.95 11.92
N GLU A 144 1.07 -17.73 11.55
CA GLU A 144 0.43 -16.45 11.86
C GLU A 144 0.49 -15.53 10.64
N LEU A 145 -0.56 -14.73 10.41
CA LEU A 145 -0.61 -13.74 9.34
C LEU A 145 -0.98 -12.37 9.90
N VAL A 146 -0.23 -11.34 9.52
CA VAL A 146 -0.53 -9.93 9.78
C VAL A 146 -0.91 -9.24 8.47
N PHE A 147 -2.03 -8.51 8.47
CA PHE A 147 -2.53 -7.80 7.30
C PHE A 147 -2.75 -6.31 7.61
N TYR A 148 -1.96 -5.43 7.01
CA TYR A 148 -2.16 -3.98 7.06
C TYR A 148 -2.86 -3.51 5.79
N LEU A 149 -3.98 -2.81 5.96
CA LEU A 149 -4.84 -2.37 4.85
C LEU A 149 -5.10 -0.87 4.90
N GLU A 150 -4.43 -0.14 4.00
CA GLU A 150 -4.72 1.25 3.67
C GLU A 150 -5.77 1.30 2.56
N ALA A 151 -6.97 1.78 2.91
CA ALA A 151 -8.04 2.11 1.98
C ALA A 151 -9.19 2.82 2.72
N CYS A 152 -10.01 3.56 1.98
CA CYS A 152 -11.32 4.01 2.46
C CYS A 152 -12.20 2.81 2.82
N GLU A 153 -12.97 2.96 3.90
CA GLU A 153 -13.84 1.94 4.49
C GLU A 153 -13.16 0.58 4.71
N SER A 154 -11.83 0.57 4.91
CA SER A 154 -11.00 -0.64 4.99
C SER A 154 -11.43 -1.60 6.09
N GLY A 155 -11.97 -1.09 7.21
CA GLY A 155 -12.55 -1.93 8.27
C GLY A 155 -13.66 -2.86 7.78
N SER A 156 -14.41 -2.45 6.75
CA SER A 156 -15.48 -3.26 6.17
C SER A 156 -14.99 -4.54 5.50
N MET A 157 -13.71 -4.60 5.08
CA MET A 157 -13.11 -5.79 4.47
C MET A 157 -12.95 -6.94 5.46
N PHE A 158 -12.75 -6.65 6.76
CA PHE A 158 -12.48 -7.68 7.78
C PHE A 158 -13.63 -7.91 8.76
N ASP A 159 -14.55 -6.95 8.88
CA ASP A 159 -15.71 -7.06 9.77
C ASP A 159 -16.49 -8.36 9.52
N GLY A 160 -16.69 -9.17 10.56
CA GLY A 160 -17.43 -10.43 10.48
C GLY A 160 -16.80 -11.55 9.63
N ILE A 161 -15.58 -11.40 9.09
CA ILE A 161 -14.91 -12.49 8.33
C ILE A 161 -13.72 -13.11 9.05
N LEU A 162 -13.01 -12.34 9.89
CA LEU A 162 -11.88 -12.84 10.69
C LEU A 162 -12.34 -13.26 12.08
N ASN A 163 -11.81 -14.36 12.58
CA ASN A 163 -12.02 -14.82 13.95
C ASN A 163 -10.67 -15.23 14.60
N GLU A 164 -10.69 -15.47 15.90
CA GLU A 164 -9.48 -15.79 16.68
C GLU A 164 -8.80 -17.09 16.24
N GLU A 165 -9.55 -18.07 15.75
CA GLU A 165 -9.04 -19.39 15.35
C GLU A 165 -8.22 -19.34 14.05
N MET A 166 -8.44 -18.31 13.22
CA MET A 166 -7.76 -18.20 11.93
C MET A 166 -6.27 -17.88 12.04
N ASN A 167 -5.78 -17.42 13.20
CA ASN A 167 -4.41 -16.91 13.38
C ASN A 167 -4.07 -15.78 12.38
N ILE A 168 -5.04 -14.89 12.15
CA ILE A 168 -4.85 -13.67 11.37
C ILE A 168 -5.10 -12.47 12.27
N TYR A 169 -4.19 -11.51 12.28
CA TYR A 169 -4.38 -10.17 12.82
C TYR A 169 -4.43 -9.17 11.68
N ALA A 170 -5.44 -8.31 11.64
CA ALA A 170 -5.53 -7.24 10.65
C ALA A 170 -5.63 -5.87 11.32
N MET A 171 -4.98 -4.88 10.71
CA MET A 171 -5.04 -3.47 11.08
C MET A 171 -5.46 -2.66 9.85
N THR A 172 -6.41 -1.75 10.01
CA THR A 172 -6.98 -0.98 8.89
C THR A 172 -6.87 0.52 9.12
N ALA A 173 -6.70 1.28 8.04
CA ALA A 173 -6.58 2.74 8.07
C ALA A 173 -7.85 3.45 8.56
N SER A 174 -9.02 2.84 8.37
CA SER A 174 -10.31 3.41 8.74
C SER A 174 -11.30 2.34 9.24
N ASN A 175 -12.41 2.79 9.86
CA ASN A 175 -13.56 1.93 10.14
C ASN A 175 -14.38 1.63 8.87
N GLU A 176 -15.45 0.85 9.02
CA GLU A 176 -16.29 0.38 7.91
C GLU A 176 -17.16 1.44 7.21
N HIS A 177 -17.16 2.69 7.70
CA HIS A 177 -18.08 3.75 7.29
C HIS A 177 -17.40 5.08 6.97
N GLU A 178 -16.06 5.14 6.97
CA GLU A 178 -15.32 6.36 6.74
C GLU A 178 -14.14 6.18 5.80
N SER A 179 -13.76 7.29 5.17
CA SER A 179 -12.59 7.35 4.29
C SER A 179 -11.28 7.35 5.08
N SER A 180 -10.23 6.82 4.47
CA SER A 180 -8.86 7.09 4.89
C SER A 180 -8.34 8.36 4.21
N TRP A 181 -7.13 8.80 4.58
CA TRP A 181 -6.65 10.13 4.22
C TRP A 181 -5.23 10.12 3.69
N ALA A 182 -5.04 10.79 2.55
CA ALA A 182 -3.73 11.18 2.07
C ALA A 182 -3.04 12.17 3.01
N THR A 183 -1.71 12.15 3.02
CA THR A 183 -0.83 13.08 3.74
C THR A 183 0.33 13.52 2.85
N TYR A 184 1.15 14.45 3.35
CA TYR A 184 2.24 15.07 2.59
C TYR A 184 1.74 15.64 1.24
N CYS A 185 0.58 16.30 1.30
CA CYS A 185 -0.04 16.97 0.16
C CYS A 185 0.49 18.40 0.07
N ASP A 186 0.97 18.81 -1.11
CA ASP A 186 1.28 20.21 -1.38
C ASP A 186 -0.01 20.94 -1.78
N GLU A 187 -0.34 22.04 -1.07
CA GLU A 187 -1.52 22.86 -1.36
C GLU A 187 -1.30 23.81 -2.55
N HIS A 188 -0.06 24.04 -2.97
CA HIS A 188 0.32 25.11 -3.88
C HIS A 188 0.75 24.65 -5.27
N GLU A 189 1.03 23.37 -5.48
CA GLU A 189 1.35 22.82 -6.80
C GLU A 189 0.30 21.79 -7.24
N GLU A 190 0.18 21.53 -8.54
CA GLU A 190 -0.61 20.42 -9.09
C GLU A 190 -0.02 19.03 -8.75
N MET A 191 0.82 18.98 -7.72
CA MET A 191 1.53 17.81 -7.26
C MET A 191 0.59 16.92 -6.42
N PRO A 192 0.62 15.60 -6.66
CA PRO A 192 -0.15 14.69 -5.84
C PRO A 192 0.44 14.57 -4.43
N CYS A 193 -0.39 14.17 -3.47
CA CYS A 193 0.06 13.76 -2.14
C CYS A 193 1.12 12.65 -2.22
N LEU A 194 2.03 12.62 -1.24
CA LEU A 194 3.21 11.75 -1.28
C LEU A 194 3.09 10.48 -0.44
N GLY A 195 2.06 10.35 0.39
CA GLY A 195 1.71 9.13 1.12
C GLY A 195 0.32 9.22 1.71
N ASP A 196 -0.13 8.16 2.36
CA ASP A 196 -1.37 8.05 3.11
C ASP A 196 -1.07 8.05 4.61
N LEU A 197 -1.95 8.69 5.38
CA LEU A 197 -1.72 9.04 6.77
C LEU A 197 -1.47 7.78 7.62
N PHE A 198 -2.29 6.74 7.48
CA PHE A 198 -2.09 5.50 8.21
C PHE A 198 -0.79 4.81 7.76
N SER A 199 -0.57 4.73 6.45
CA SER A 199 0.62 4.14 5.84
C SER A 199 1.92 4.74 6.34
N VAL A 200 2.07 6.07 6.25
CA VAL A 200 3.30 6.74 6.71
C VAL A 200 3.46 6.60 8.22
N ASN A 201 2.36 6.61 8.97
CA ASN A 201 2.42 6.53 10.42
C ASN A 201 3.00 5.19 10.89
N TRP A 202 2.61 4.06 10.30
CA TRP A 202 3.17 2.76 10.70
C TRP A 202 4.58 2.55 10.12
N MET A 203 4.84 2.99 8.88
CA MET A 203 6.17 2.85 8.29
C MET A 203 7.21 3.67 9.05
N GLU A 204 6.93 4.94 9.34
CA GLU A 204 7.85 5.81 10.10
C GLU A 204 8.01 5.37 11.55
N ASP A 205 7.01 4.70 12.12
CA ASP A 205 7.07 4.09 13.44
C ASP A 205 8.09 2.94 13.47
N SER A 206 7.99 1.99 12.53
CA SER A 206 8.97 0.91 12.37
C SER A 206 10.39 1.42 12.06
N GLU A 207 10.55 2.60 11.44
CA GLU A 207 11.86 3.23 11.22
C GLU A 207 12.48 3.83 12.49
N GLN A 208 11.65 4.35 13.38
CA GLN A 208 12.07 5.16 14.52
C GLN A 208 12.22 4.33 15.80
N HIS A 209 11.55 3.18 15.87
CA HIS A 209 11.55 2.29 17.02
C HIS A 209 12.38 1.02 16.80
N ASN A 210 12.68 0.33 17.91
CA ASN A 210 13.31 -0.98 17.85
C ASN A 210 12.21 -2.05 17.73
N ILE A 211 11.94 -2.48 16.50
CA ILE A 211 10.93 -3.48 16.16
C ILE A 211 11.14 -4.85 16.82
N GLY A 212 12.36 -5.17 17.30
CA GLY A 212 12.65 -6.38 18.07
C GLY A 212 12.23 -6.29 19.54
N LEU A 213 11.80 -5.10 20.00
CA LEU A 213 11.26 -4.85 21.33
C LEU A 213 9.81 -4.36 21.28
N GLU A 214 9.47 -3.62 20.25
CA GLU A 214 8.13 -3.11 20.03
C GLU A 214 7.16 -4.23 19.67
N THR A 215 6.03 -4.29 20.37
CA THR A 215 4.95 -5.22 20.03
C THR A 215 4.02 -4.65 18.98
N LEU A 216 3.39 -5.51 18.18
CA LEU A 216 2.31 -5.12 17.27
C LEU A 216 1.18 -4.34 17.97
N LEU A 217 0.91 -4.61 19.26
CA LEU A 217 -0.04 -3.83 20.05
C LEU A 217 0.44 -2.39 20.31
N THR A 218 1.73 -2.21 20.57
CA THR A 218 2.33 -0.89 20.80
C THR A 218 2.28 -0.06 19.52
N GLN A 219 2.74 -0.65 18.42
CA GLN A 219 2.64 -0.04 17.09
C GLN A 219 1.18 0.31 16.73
N TYR A 220 0.22 -0.59 16.97
CA TYR A 220 -1.20 -0.28 16.76
C TYR A 220 -1.67 0.95 17.55
N ILE A 221 -1.25 1.08 18.82
CA ILE A 221 -1.63 2.22 19.66
C ILE A 221 -1.02 3.51 19.12
N ASP A 222 0.26 3.48 18.71
CA ASP A 222 0.96 4.65 18.22
C ASP A 222 0.43 5.10 16.86
N VAL A 223 0.23 4.16 15.92
CA VAL A 223 -0.39 4.41 14.61
C VAL A 223 -1.80 4.95 14.76
N LYS A 224 -2.61 4.38 15.67
CA LYS A 224 -3.95 4.89 15.97
C LYS A 224 -3.95 6.30 16.53
N ASN A 225 -3.00 6.63 17.40
CA ASN A 225 -2.91 7.97 17.98
C ASN A 225 -2.42 9.02 16.96
N LYS A 226 -1.53 8.63 16.04
CA LYS A 226 -0.99 9.51 14.99
C LYS A 226 -1.93 9.67 13.79
N THR A 227 -2.80 8.69 13.53
CA THR A 227 -3.79 8.74 12.43
C THR A 227 -5.05 9.45 12.92
N ASP A 228 -5.06 10.78 12.85
CA ASP A 228 -6.06 11.64 13.48
C ASP A 228 -7.28 11.99 12.60
N LYS A 229 -7.27 11.57 11.33
CA LYS A 229 -8.37 11.84 10.37
C LYS A 229 -9.31 10.67 10.13
N SER A 230 -8.95 9.48 10.60
CA SER A 230 -9.75 8.25 10.52
C SER A 230 -9.46 7.39 11.75
N HIS A 231 -10.30 6.38 12.00
CA HIS A 231 -10.19 5.48 13.12
C HIS A 231 -9.47 4.20 12.70
N VAL A 232 -8.24 4.03 13.16
CA VAL A 232 -7.49 2.79 12.94
C VAL A 232 -8.15 1.65 13.72
N MET A 233 -8.59 0.62 13.00
CA MET A 233 -9.29 -0.53 13.55
C MET A 233 -8.40 -1.77 13.57
N LYS A 234 -8.75 -2.74 14.42
CA LYS A 234 -8.10 -4.05 14.47
C LYS A 234 -9.12 -5.18 14.45
N TYR A 235 -8.78 -6.27 13.77
CA TYR A 235 -9.64 -7.45 13.59
C TYR A 235 -8.86 -8.76 13.78
N GLY A 236 -9.60 -9.86 13.98
CA GLY A 236 -9.04 -11.21 14.06
C GLY A 236 -8.46 -11.59 15.42
N ASN A 237 -7.35 -12.31 15.42
CA ASN A 237 -6.71 -12.86 16.62
C ASN A 237 -5.79 -11.82 17.29
N PHE A 238 -6.31 -11.18 18.35
CA PHE A 238 -5.54 -10.18 19.10
C PHE A 238 -4.40 -10.76 19.94
N ASN A 239 -4.28 -12.07 20.12
CA ASN A 239 -3.11 -12.63 20.80
C ASN A 239 -1.82 -12.39 20.01
N ILE A 240 -1.90 -12.34 18.66
CA ILE A 240 -0.77 -12.02 17.78
C ILE A 240 -0.21 -10.63 18.10
N THR A 241 -1.04 -9.69 18.57
CA THR A 241 -0.58 -8.34 18.90
C THR A 241 0.44 -8.28 20.06
N LYS A 242 0.63 -9.38 20.79
CA LYS A 242 1.64 -9.50 21.86
C LYS A 242 3.04 -9.82 21.32
N GLU A 243 3.14 -10.30 20.08
CA GLU A 243 4.42 -10.55 19.43
C GLU A 243 5.09 -9.24 19.00
N VAL A 244 6.41 -9.31 18.83
CA VAL A 244 7.21 -8.17 18.39
C VAL A 244 7.06 -7.96 16.88
N VAL A 245 7.17 -6.70 16.44
CA VAL A 245 7.03 -6.31 15.03
C VAL A 245 8.04 -7.05 14.14
N ASP A 246 9.23 -7.32 14.67
CA ASP A 246 10.32 -8.05 13.98
C ASP A 246 9.92 -9.46 13.51
N GLU A 247 8.94 -10.13 14.15
CA GLU A 247 8.49 -11.46 13.70
C GLU A 247 7.74 -11.43 12.36
N PHE A 248 7.33 -10.23 11.89
CA PHE A 248 6.54 -10.04 10.67
C PHE A 248 7.20 -9.08 9.68
N GLU A 249 7.83 -8.01 10.17
CA GLU A 249 8.51 -7.02 9.33
C GLU A 249 10.00 -7.32 9.18
N GLY A 250 10.59 -8.04 10.15
CA GLY A 250 12.00 -8.40 10.28
C GLY A 250 12.52 -9.53 9.39
N ASP A 251 13.83 -9.71 9.42
CA ASP A 251 14.50 -10.94 8.99
C ASP A 251 15.28 -11.53 10.16
N GLU A 252 15.42 -12.86 10.21
CA GLU A 252 16.02 -13.64 11.30
C GLU A 252 17.50 -13.29 11.62
N TYR A 253 18.07 -12.27 10.99
CA TYR A 253 19.47 -11.84 11.15
C TYR A 253 19.77 -11.01 12.41
N HIS A 254 18.82 -10.80 13.32
CA HIS A 254 19.09 -10.19 14.63
C HIS A 254 19.71 -11.15 15.67
N THR A 255 20.43 -12.18 15.24
CA THR A 255 21.26 -13.02 16.12
C THR A 255 22.75 -12.98 15.77
N ALA A 256 23.36 -11.79 15.68
CA ALA A 256 24.78 -11.61 16.05
C ALA A 256 25.21 -10.13 15.99
N THR A 257 25.19 -9.44 17.14
CA THR A 257 26.33 -8.66 17.70
C THR A 257 25.86 -7.66 18.75
N ALA A 258 25.52 -8.18 19.93
CA ALA A 258 25.72 -7.41 21.15
C ALA A 258 27.24 -7.35 21.44
N SER A 259 27.99 -6.44 20.79
CA SER A 259 29.28 -5.92 21.32
C SER A 259 29.97 -4.91 20.37
N ALA A 260 29.89 -3.61 20.67
CA ALA A 260 31.05 -2.77 21.05
C ALA A 260 30.70 -1.26 21.07
N PRO A 261 31.29 -0.43 21.96
CA PRO A 261 30.99 1.01 22.08
C PRO A 261 31.63 1.86 20.97
N PRO A 262 31.14 3.09 20.72
CA PRO A 262 31.59 3.92 19.61
C PRO A 262 32.99 4.48 19.87
N THR A 263 33.90 4.29 18.91
CA THR A 263 35.22 4.95 18.93
C THR A 263 35.15 6.25 18.11
N ARG A 264 35.59 7.33 18.73
CA ARG A 264 35.59 8.72 18.24
C ARG A 264 36.83 9.02 17.38
N SER A 265 36.65 9.63 16.20
CA SER A 265 37.65 10.49 15.53
C SER A 265 36.95 11.38 14.49
N GLN A 266 36.68 12.66 14.78
CA GLN A 266 37.47 13.86 14.44
C GLN A 266 37.52 14.24 12.94
N SER A 267 36.81 15.34 12.68
CA SER A 267 36.90 16.36 11.62
C SER A 267 38.08 16.37 10.64
N ALA A 268 37.76 16.59 9.35
CA ALA A 268 38.57 17.40 8.46
C ALA A 268 37.68 18.15 7.43
N THR A 269 37.99 19.44 7.29
CA THR A 269 37.36 20.53 6.56
C THR A 269 37.43 20.45 5.03
N SER A 270 36.48 21.12 4.37
CA SER A 270 36.30 21.35 2.91
C SER A 270 37.51 21.97 2.18
N PRO A 271 37.43 22.07 0.84
CA PRO A 271 37.04 23.37 0.28
C PRO A 271 36.01 23.31 -0.87
N ALA A 272 35.22 24.37 -0.97
CA ALA A 272 34.21 24.62 -2.00
C ALA A 272 34.80 25.11 -3.33
N PRO A 273 34.06 24.97 -4.45
CA PRO A 273 34.10 25.93 -5.55
C PRO A 273 32.68 26.49 -5.82
N THR A 274 32.47 27.79 -5.58
CA THR A 274 32.44 28.89 -6.58
C THR A 274 31.26 28.80 -7.56
N MET A 275 30.25 29.62 -7.26
CA MET A 275 29.12 29.95 -8.13
C MET A 275 29.58 30.86 -9.28
N THR A 276 29.24 30.50 -10.51
CA THR A 276 29.22 31.41 -11.66
C THR A 276 27.87 31.33 -12.34
N HIS A 277 27.09 32.42 -12.24
CA HIS A 277 25.88 32.64 -13.00
C HIS A 277 26.22 32.91 -14.48
N SER A 278 25.57 32.19 -15.38
CA SER A 278 25.42 32.59 -16.78
C SER A 278 23.98 32.39 -17.20
N SER A 279 23.25 33.50 -17.32
CA SER A 279 21.91 33.60 -17.86
C SER A 279 21.96 33.59 -19.39
N THR A 280 21.29 32.63 -20.02
CA THR A 280 20.84 32.77 -21.41
C THR A 280 19.44 32.19 -21.54
N ALA A 281 18.47 33.09 -21.70
CA ALA A 281 17.11 32.76 -22.09
C ALA A 281 17.08 32.32 -23.56
N SER A 282 16.40 31.22 -23.85
CA SER A 282 15.98 30.86 -25.20
C SER A 282 14.50 30.50 -25.18
N THR A 283 13.71 31.42 -25.72
CA THR A 283 12.28 31.28 -25.97
C THR A 283 12.05 30.36 -27.16
N THR A 284 11.37 29.23 -26.96
CA THR A 284 10.78 28.48 -28.06
C THR A 284 9.34 28.13 -27.71
N THR A 285 8.42 28.80 -28.39
CA THR A 285 6.98 28.60 -28.34
C THR A 285 6.60 27.29 -29.03
N HIS A 286 6.03 26.34 -28.29
CA HIS A 286 5.21 25.28 -28.88
C HIS A 286 3.85 25.21 -28.19
N SER A 287 2.83 25.28 -29.04
CA SER A 287 1.41 25.34 -28.77
C SER A 287 0.91 24.19 -27.90
N ALA A 288 0.29 24.54 -26.79
CA ALA A 288 -0.45 23.65 -25.91
C ALA A 288 -1.65 23.04 -26.65
N VAL A 289 -1.74 21.71 -26.62
CA VAL A 289 -3.02 21.00 -26.71
C VAL A 289 -3.34 20.57 -25.29
N ASP A 290 -4.28 21.29 -24.68
CA ASP A 290 -4.86 21.03 -23.37
C ASP A 290 -5.35 19.58 -23.29
N LYS A 291 -4.68 18.77 -22.48
CA LYS A 291 -5.31 17.62 -21.83
C LYS A 291 -5.27 17.89 -20.35
N GLN A 292 -6.32 18.56 -19.90
CA GLN A 292 -6.64 18.75 -18.50
C GLN A 292 -6.80 17.36 -17.85
N HIS A 293 -5.74 16.86 -17.23
CA HIS A 293 -5.80 15.69 -16.38
C HIS A 293 -6.41 16.14 -15.05
N SER A 294 -7.68 15.81 -14.83
CA SER A 294 -8.37 16.12 -13.59
C SER A 294 -7.64 15.49 -12.40
N LYS A 295 -7.52 16.26 -11.31
CA LYS A 295 -7.12 15.77 -9.99
C LYS A 295 -8.16 14.73 -9.53
N VAL A 296 -7.94 13.44 -9.77
CA VAL A 296 -8.88 12.38 -9.37
C VAL A 296 -8.32 11.61 -8.17
N SER A 297 -8.60 12.15 -6.98
CA SER A 297 -8.85 11.32 -5.80
C SER A 297 -10.24 10.71 -6.00
N TRP A 298 -10.33 9.39 -6.12
CA TRP A 298 -11.61 8.70 -6.23
C TRP A 298 -12.16 8.53 -4.80
N PRO A 299 -13.27 9.19 -4.43
CA PRO A 299 -13.94 8.87 -3.17
C PRO A 299 -14.52 7.45 -3.27
N ALA A 300 -14.77 6.82 -2.13
CA ALA A 300 -15.31 5.45 -2.02
C ALA A 300 -16.46 5.13 -2.98
N ARG A 301 -17.35 6.11 -3.19
CA ARG A 301 -18.48 6.04 -4.13
C ARG A 301 -18.07 5.72 -5.57
N ASP A 302 -16.90 6.16 -6.01
CA ASP A 302 -16.43 5.90 -7.37
C ASP A 302 -15.86 4.46 -7.52
N VAL A 303 -15.34 3.86 -6.44
CA VAL A 303 -15.00 2.43 -6.39
C VAL A 303 -16.27 1.59 -6.44
N GLU A 304 -17.30 1.94 -5.64
CA GLU A 304 -18.60 1.27 -5.69
C GLU A 304 -19.23 1.39 -7.08
N LEU A 305 -19.21 2.58 -7.69
CA LEU A 305 -19.75 2.80 -9.03
C LEU A 305 -19.06 1.95 -10.08
N MET A 306 -17.72 1.90 -10.08
CA MET A 306 -16.95 1.04 -10.99
C MET A 306 -17.35 -0.43 -10.86
N HIS A 307 -17.52 -0.93 -9.62
CA HIS A 307 -17.96 -2.30 -9.37
C HIS A 307 -19.35 -2.58 -9.94
N LEU A 308 -20.31 -1.69 -9.66
CA LEU A 308 -21.69 -1.84 -10.08
C LEU A 308 -21.83 -1.80 -11.61
N GLU A 309 -21.09 -0.92 -12.29
CA GLU A 309 -21.05 -0.85 -13.75
C GLU A 309 -20.48 -2.15 -14.36
N LYS A 310 -19.46 -2.74 -13.73
CA LYS A 310 -18.92 -4.04 -14.16
C LYS A 310 -19.94 -5.16 -13.99
N LEU A 311 -20.60 -5.24 -12.83
CA LEU A 311 -21.66 -6.22 -12.59
C LEU A 311 -22.80 -6.06 -13.61
N GLN A 312 -23.20 -4.83 -13.91
CA GLN A 312 -24.29 -4.54 -14.85
C GLN A 312 -23.99 -5.08 -16.26
N LYS A 313 -22.74 -4.97 -16.74
CA LYS A 313 -22.33 -5.50 -18.06
C LYS A 313 -22.42 -7.02 -18.16
N THR A 314 -22.35 -7.72 -17.03
CA THR A 314 -22.35 -9.20 -16.96
C THR A 314 -23.68 -9.78 -16.49
N ALA A 315 -24.61 -8.94 -16.02
CA ALA A 315 -25.88 -9.37 -15.47
C ALA A 315 -26.78 -9.97 -16.56
N SER A 316 -27.10 -11.26 -16.43
CA SER A 316 -28.02 -11.98 -17.32
C SER A 316 -29.47 -11.99 -16.82
N ASN A 317 -29.70 -11.66 -15.54
CA ASN A 317 -31.01 -11.64 -14.91
C ASN A 317 -31.61 -10.22 -14.89
N THR A 318 -32.85 -10.09 -15.36
CA THR A 318 -33.58 -8.81 -15.46
C THR A 318 -33.80 -8.11 -14.12
N MET A 319 -34.08 -8.85 -13.04
CA MET A 319 -34.25 -8.26 -11.71
C MET A 319 -32.93 -7.75 -11.14
N THR A 320 -31.84 -8.51 -11.31
CA THR A 320 -30.50 -8.08 -10.90
C THR A 320 -30.06 -6.85 -11.69
N SER A 321 -30.30 -6.83 -13.00
CA SER A 321 -29.98 -5.68 -13.86
C SER A 321 -30.72 -4.42 -13.42
N LEU A 322 -32.01 -4.53 -13.10
CA LEU A 322 -32.81 -3.40 -12.62
C LEU A 322 -32.34 -2.87 -11.26
N ALA A 323 -32.00 -3.77 -10.32
CA ALA A 323 -31.47 -3.38 -9.01
C ALA A 323 -30.12 -2.64 -9.14
N LEU A 324 -29.23 -3.13 -10.02
CA LEU A 324 -27.96 -2.47 -10.32
C LEU A 324 -28.17 -1.08 -10.95
N GLN A 325 -29.11 -0.96 -11.90
CA GLN A 325 -29.47 0.34 -12.49
C GLN A 325 -29.96 1.34 -11.45
N GLN A 326 -30.82 0.92 -10.53
CA GLN A 326 -31.34 1.77 -9.46
C GLN A 326 -30.23 2.25 -8.52
N ARG A 327 -29.31 1.36 -8.12
CA ARG A 327 -28.18 1.74 -7.25
C ARG A 327 -27.23 2.71 -7.95
N ILE A 328 -26.88 2.45 -9.21
CA ILE A 328 -26.05 3.35 -10.03
C ILE A 328 -26.71 4.73 -10.16
N ALA A 329 -28.01 4.78 -10.45
CA ALA A 329 -28.75 6.04 -10.54
C ALA A 329 -28.73 6.83 -9.23
N THR A 330 -28.89 6.15 -8.09
CA THR A 330 -28.81 6.77 -6.75
C THR A 330 -27.45 7.42 -6.52
N ILE A 331 -26.35 6.71 -6.83
CA ILE A 331 -24.99 7.24 -6.70
C ILE A 331 -24.80 8.48 -7.59
N HIS A 332 -25.35 8.49 -8.81
CA HIS A 332 -25.29 9.66 -9.69
C HIS A 332 -26.13 10.85 -9.18
N GLU A 333 -27.32 10.60 -8.62
CA GLU A 333 -28.15 11.66 -8.03
C GLU A 333 -27.43 12.31 -6.85
N ASP A 334 -26.83 11.51 -5.95
CA ASP A 334 -26.05 12.00 -4.82
C ASP A 334 -24.84 12.84 -5.28
N ARG A 335 -24.23 12.52 -6.42
CA ARG A 335 -23.14 13.32 -7.02
C ARG A 335 -23.58 14.68 -7.55
N THR A 336 -24.85 14.86 -7.89
CA THR A 336 -25.36 16.14 -8.42
C THR A 336 -25.80 17.12 -7.33
N GLN A 337 -25.89 16.65 -6.08
CA GLN A 337 -26.35 17.47 -4.94
C GLN A 337 -25.20 18.12 -4.15
N HIS A 338 -23.93 17.84 -4.50
CA HIS A 338 -22.71 18.38 -3.88
C HIS A 338 -21.76 18.86 -4.97
#